data_AF-A0A942V3I6-F1
#
_entry.id   AF-A0A942V3I6-F1
#
_cell.length_a   1.000
_cell.length_b   1.000
_cell.length_c   1.000
_cell.angle_alpha   90.00
_cell.angle_beta   90.00
_cell.angle_gamma   90.00
#
_symmetry.space_group_name_H-M   'P 1'
#
loop_
_entity.id
_entity.type
_entity.pdbx_description
1 polymer ?
#
loop_
_entity_poly.entity_id
_entity_poly.type
_entity_poly.pdbx_seq_one_letter_code
_entity_poly.pdbx_strand_id
1 'polypeptide(L)'
;MKKLLLIVLSLFLTMPVSALVLQGNAQFNAEAAREETFNNINYALGPNEFRDYWTDPNHDANYSALSKGATKIANRQLSLFSDGTYGVRYLNDPYHNYYYQQDGALFKVDVLNKPYYVYPHRSVAYNKYGTFKNATFVVSKNEQYLYDSEKRLMGHWVDDACYDGKGNVLMLRKTAD
;
A
#
# COMPACT_ATOMS: atom_id res chain seq x y z
N MET A 1 39.49 45.69 -17.11
CA MET A 1 38.46 44.83 -17.74
C MET A 1 38.68 43.33 -17.45
N LYS A 2 39.87 42.75 -17.65
CA LYS A 2 40.14 41.31 -17.39
C LYS A 2 39.97 40.87 -15.92
N LYS A 3 40.30 41.71 -14.94
CA LYS A 3 40.15 41.39 -13.50
C LYS A 3 38.69 41.43 -13.00
N LEU A 4 37.84 42.26 -13.61
CA LEU A 4 36.41 42.31 -13.27
C LEU A 4 35.68 41.08 -13.82
N LEU A 5 36.11 40.58 -14.98
CA LEU A 5 35.55 39.37 -15.61
C LEU A 5 35.79 38.11 -14.76
N LEU A 6 36.95 38.00 -14.11
CA LEU A 6 37.27 36.85 -13.23
C LEU A 6 36.45 36.82 -11.94
N ILE A 7 36.11 37.99 -11.38
CA ILE A 7 35.31 38.10 -10.15
C ILE A 7 33.85 37.73 -10.43
N VAL A 8 33.31 38.15 -11.59
CA VAL A 8 31.96 37.77 -12.00
C VAL A 8 31.88 36.27 -12.30
N LEU A 9 32.94 35.65 -12.86
CA LEU A 9 32.96 34.22 -13.15
C LEU A 9 33.06 33.34 -11.88
N SER A 10 33.66 33.85 -10.80
CA SER A 10 33.82 33.10 -9.54
C SER A 10 32.58 33.17 -8.61
N LEU A 11 31.67 34.13 -8.84
CA LEU A 11 30.38 34.24 -8.13
C LEU A 11 29.33 33.23 -8.62
N PHE A 12 29.52 32.59 -9.78
CA PHE A 12 28.62 31.53 -10.28
C PHE A 12 28.96 30.13 -9.75
N LEU A 13 30.09 29.95 -9.06
CA LEU A 13 30.53 28.65 -8.52
C LEU A 13 29.98 28.32 -7.12
N THR A 14 29.28 29.25 -6.47
CA THR A 14 28.78 29.09 -5.10
C THR A 14 27.26 28.98 -4.99
N MET A 15 26.56 28.89 -6.13
CA MET A 15 25.13 28.56 -6.11
C MET A 15 25.01 27.14 -5.53
N PRO A 16 24.27 26.94 -4.42
CA PRO A 16 23.93 25.58 -4.00
C PRO A 16 23.21 24.95 -5.18
N VAL A 17 23.82 23.91 -5.74
CA VAL A 17 23.13 23.00 -6.65
C VAL A 17 21.95 22.51 -5.82
N SER A 18 20.78 23.13 -6.05
CA SER A 18 19.53 22.55 -5.62
C SER A 18 19.49 21.24 -6.38
N ALA A 19 19.88 20.16 -5.69
CA ALA A 19 19.72 18.83 -6.21
C ALA A 19 18.25 18.75 -6.57
N LEU A 20 17.97 18.80 -7.88
CA LEU A 20 16.73 18.34 -8.41
C LEU A 20 16.66 16.92 -7.87
N VAL A 21 15.85 16.70 -6.82
CA VAL A 21 15.46 15.36 -6.44
C VAL A 21 14.66 14.91 -7.64
N LEU A 22 15.37 14.31 -8.61
CA LEU A 22 14.78 13.38 -9.54
C LEU A 22 13.99 12.47 -8.61
N GLN A 23 12.66 12.63 -8.63
CA GLN A 23 11.75 11.56 -8.27
C GLN A 23 12.03 10.46 -9.29
N GLY A 24 13.20 9.83 -9.14
CA GLY A 24 13.57 8.66 -9.88
C GLY A 24 12.52 7.67 -9.45
N ASN A 25 11.66 7.29 -10.39
CA ASN A 25 10.91 6.06 -10.29
C ASN A 25 11.95 4.97 -10.06
N ALA A 26 12.29 4.71 -8.81
CA ALA A 26 13.12 3.59 -8.45
C ALA A 26 12.33 2.38 -8.96
N GLN A 27 12.77 1.82 -10.08
CA GLN A 27 12.21 0.58 -10.57
C GLN A 27 12.64 -0.48 -9.58
N PHE A 28 11.76 -0.79 -8.64
CA PHE A 28 11.95 -1.91 -7.75
C PHE A 28 11.71 -3.17 -8.58
N ASN A 29 12.75 -3.98 -8.76
CA ASN A 29 12.53 -5.36 -9.14
C ASN A 29 12.00 -6.13 -7.92
N ALA A 30 11.43 -7.31 -8.16
CA ALA A 30 10.82 -8.12 -7.12
C ALA A 30 11.78 -8.48 -5.96
N GLU A 31 13.09 -8.48 -6.20
CA GLU A 31 14.10 -8.79 -5.19
C GLU A 31 14.36 -7.61 -4.25
N ALA A 32 14.58 -6.40 -4.79
CA ALA A 32 14.73 -5.19 -3.98
C ALA A 32 13.45 -4.89 -3.18
N ALA A 33 12.28 -5.09 -3.80
CA ALA A 33 10.99 -4.97 -3.11
C ALA A 33 10.86 -5.98 -1.95
N ARG A 34 11.37 -7.20 -2.12
CA ARG A 34 11.36 -8.25 -1.08
C ARG A 34 12.25 -7.86 0.09
N GLU A 35 13.47 -7.41 -0.15
CA GLU A 35 14.37 -6.96 0.92
C GLU A 35 13.76 -5.83 1.74
N GLU A 36 13.18 -4.82 1.08
CA GLU A 36 12.54 -3.69 1.76
C GLU A 36 11.27 -4.11 2.52
N THR A 37 10.49 -5.06 1.99
CA THR A 37 9.27 -5.57 2.63
C THR A 37 9.56 -6.11 4.03
N PHE A 38 10.60 -6.93 4.18
CA PHE A 38 10.88 -7.70 5.39
C PHE A 38 11.86 -7.02 6.35
N ASN A 39 12.29 -5.79 6.04
CA ASN A 39 13.18 -5.02 6.89
C ASN A 39 12.46 -4.60 8.19
N ASN A 40 12.85 -5.17 9.33
CA ASN A 40 12.33 -4.85 10.66
C ASN A 40 10.79 -4.96 10.79
N ILE A 41 10.20 -6.05 10.30
CA ILE A 41 8.76 -6.32 10.48
C ILE A 41 8.46 -7.01 11.80
N ASN A 42 7.27 -6.74 12.33
CA ASN A 42 6.68 -7.52 13.41
C ASN A 42 5.87 -8.68 12.81
N TYR A 43 5.93 -9.87 13.39
CA TYR A 43 5.21 -11.06 12.92
C TYR A 43 3.98 -11.40 13.76
N ALA A 44 3.74 -10.68 14.87
CA ALA A 44 2.56 -10.90 15.68
C ALA A 44 2.06 -9.63 16.34
N LEU A 45 0.75 -9.51 16.45
CA LEU A 45 0.08 -8.45 17.21
C LEU A 45 -0.57 -9.02 18.46
N GLY A 46 -1.02 -8.13 19.34
CA GLY A 46 -1.83 -8.53 20.48
C GLY A 46 -3.13 -9.21 20.02
N PRO A 47 -3.57 -10.29 20.70
CA PRO A 47 -4.85 -10.88 20.35
C PRO A 47 -5.97 -9.85 20.59
N ASN A 48 -6.92 -9.78 19.65
CA ASN A 48 -8.10 -8.91 19.72
C ASN A 48 -7.83 -7.40 19.60
N GLU A 49 -6.65 -6.97 19.14
CA GLU A 49 -6.32 -5.55 18.94
C GLU A 49 -7.35 -4.80 18.06
N PHE A 50 -7.91 -5.50 17.06
CA PHE A 50 -8.92 -4.97 16.14
C PHE A 50 -10.31 -5.58 16.36
N ARG A 51 -10.67 -5.91 17.61
CA ARG A 51 -11.94 -6.59 17.93
C ARG A 51 -13.17 -5.83 17.43
N ASP A 52 -13.16 -4.51 17.53
CA ASP A 52 -14.26 -3.64 17.07
C ASP A 52 -14.49 -3.71 15.54
N TYR A 53 -13.51 -4.23 14.81
CA TYR A 53 -13.55 -4.43 13.36
C TYR A 53 -13.67 -5.90 12.97
N TRP A 54 -13.90 -6.84 13.90
CA TRP A 54 -14.06 -8.26 13.54
C TRP A 54 -15.24 -8.51 12.61
N THR A 55 -16.26 -7.69 12.73
CA THR A 55 -17.33 -7.52 11.74
C THR A 55 -17.24 -6.08 11.26
N ASP A 56 -17.38 -5.85 9.95
CA ASP A 56 -17.35 -4.49 9.41
C ASP A 56 -18.47 -3.66 10.06
N PRO A 57 -18.13 -2.62 10.84
CA PRO A 57 -19.13 -1.81 11.53
C PRO A 57 -20.03 -1.02 10.56
N ASN A 58 -19.68 -0.98 9.27
CA ASN A 58 -20.44 -0.32 8.22
C ASN A 58 -20.78 -1.28 7.07
N HIS A 59 -20.89 -2.59 7.33
CA HIS A 59 -21.04 -3.63 6.31
C HIS A 59 -22.08 -3.28 5.25
N ASP A 60 -23.34 -3.06 5.65
CA ASP A 60 -24.45 -2.79 4.73
C ASP A 60 -24.17 -1.56 3.86
N ALA A 61 -23.65 -0.48 4.45
CA ALA A 61 -23.36 0.75 3.74
C ALA A 61 -22.20 0.57 2.75
N ASN A 62 -21.12 -0.10 3.16
CA ASN A 62 -19.93 -0.33 2.35
C ASN A 62 -20.27 -1.27 1.18
N TYR A 63 -20.94 -2.39 1.44
CA TYR A 63 -21.28 -3.37 0.41
C TYR A 63 -22.36 -2.85 -0.55
N SER A 64 -23.32 -2.05 -0.06
CA SER A 64 -24.28 -1.34 -0.92
C SER A 64 -23.59 -0.31 -1.83
N ALA A 65 -22.57 0.39 -1.34
CA ALA A 65 -21.81 1.33 -2.16
C ALA A 65 -21.00 0.60 -3.24
N LEU A 66 -20.29 -0.48 -2.86
CA LEU A 66 -19.48 -1.29 -3.78
C LEU A 66 -20.33 -1.95 -4.87
N SER A 67 -21.50 -2.49 -4.54
CA SER A 67 -22.42 -3.08 -5.52
C SER A 67 -22.97 -2.06 -6.54
N LYS A 68 -23.03 -0.78 -6.16
CA LYS A 68 -23.35 0.36 -7.04
C LYS A 68 -22.12 0.92 -7.77
N GLY A 69 -20.95 0.33 -7.55
CA GLY A 69 -19.69 0.73 -8.17
C GLY A 69 -19.00 1.93 -7.53
N ALA A 70 -19.46 2.40 -6.36
CA ALA A 70 -18.83 3.49 -5.64
C ALA A 70 -17.67 3.00 -4.76
N THR A 71 -16.46 3.52 -4.99
CA THR A 71 -15.24 3.17 -4.24
C THR A 71 -14.75 4.29 -3.32
N LYS A 72 -15.40 5.46 -3.36
CA LYS A 72 -15.16 6.57 -2.44
C LYS A 72 -16.46 6.96 -1.76
N ILE A 73 -16.43 7.04 -0.44
CA ILE A 73 -17.51 7.57 0.40
C ILE A 73 -16.91 8.55 1.40
N ALA A 74 -17.72 9.43 2.01
CA ALA A 74 -17.25 10.63 2.69
C ALA A 74 -16.05 10.44 3.66
N ASN A 75 -16.02 9.35 4.41
CA ASN A 75 -14.97 9.05 5.40
C ASN A 75 -14.19 7.75 5.11
N ARG A 76 -14.41 7.10 3.96
CA ARG A 76 -13.77 5.82 3.62
C ARG A 76 -13.44 5.67 2.14
N GLN A 77 -12.37 4.94 1.86
CA GLN A 77 -12.09 4.38 0.53
C GLN A 77 -12.38 2.89 0.57
N LEU A 78 -13.00 2.39 -0.49
CA LEU A 78 -13.43 1.00 -0.62
C LEU A 78 -12.71 0.34 -1.79
N SER A 79 -12.55 -0.97 -1.72
CA SER A 79 -12.03 -1.78 -2.81
C SER A 79 -12.83 -3.07 -2.90
N LEU A 80 -13.29 -3.45 -4.09
CA LEU A 80 -13.98 -4.73 -4.32
C LEU A 80 -13.07 -5.64 -5.13
N PHE A 81 -12.89 -6.88 -4.67
CA PHE A 81 -12.09 -7.89 -5.35
C PHE A 81 -13.00 -8.82 -6.16
N SER A 82 -12.43 -9.46 -7.20
CA SER A 82 -13.18 -10.35 -8.10
C SER A 82 -13.77 -11.59 -7.42
N ASP A 83 -13.29 -11.95 -6.23
CA ASP A 83 -13.82 -13.05 -5.41
C ASP A 83 -14.96 -12.60 -4.47
N GLY A 84 -15.36 -11.33 -4.53
CA GLY A 84 -16.44 -10.76 -3.70
C GLY A 84 -15.98 -10.27 -2.33
N THR A 85 -14.72 -10.51 -1.94
CA THR A 85 -14.14 -9.87 -0.75
C THR A 85 -13.94 -8.38 -0.99
N TYR A 86 -13.81 -7.60 0.08
CA TYR A 86 -13.64 -6.16 -0.04
C TYR A 86 -12.73 -5.57 1.02
N GLY A 87 -12.11 -4.44 0.66
CA GLY A 87 -11.24 -3.64 1.52
C GLY A 87 -11.88 -2.33 1.93
N VAL A 88 -11.58 -1.87 3.15
CA VAL A 88 -12.01 -0.60 3.72
C VAL A 88 -10.79 0.13 4.28
N ARG A 89 -10.60 1.38 3.87
CA ARG A 89 -9.67 2.33 4.47
C ARG A 89 -10.47 3.47 5.08
N TYR A 90 -10.18 3.80 6.33
CA TYR A 90 -10.80 4.94 7.00
C TYR A 90 -9.90 6.17 6.86
N LEU A 91 -10.46 7.32 6.47
CA LEU A 91 -9.65 8.52 6.23
C LEU A 91 -9.01 9.08 7.51
N ASN A 92 -9.62 8.83 8.67
CA ASN A 92 -9.12 9.22 9.99
C ASN A 92 -8.13 8.20 10.60
N ASP A 93 -7.94 7.05 9.97
CA ASP A 93 -6.98 6.03 10.38
C ASP A 93 -6.15 5.58 9.16
N PRO A 94 -5.15 6.39 8.76
CA PRO A 94 -4.43 6.14 7.52
C PRO A 94 -3.37 5.03 7.63
N TYR A 95 -3.24 4.39 8.79
CA TYR A 95 -2.24 3.36 9.07
C TYR A 95 -2.79 1.94 9.00
N HIS A 96 -4.10 1.78 8.79
CA HIS A 96 -4.75 0.47 8.73
C HIS A 96 -5.63 0.29 7.49
N ASN A 97 -5.52 -0.88 6.87
CA ASN A 97 -6.46 -1.34 5.86
C ASN A 97 -7.18 -2.59 6.38
N TYR A 98 -8.51 -2.61 6.32
CA TYR A 98 -9.33 -3.73 6.81
C TYR A 98 -9.91 -4.49 5.62
N TYR A 99 -9.88 -5.82 5.66
CA TYR A 99 -10.39 -6.67 4.58
C TYR A 99 -11.39 -7.69 5.11
N TYR A 100 -12.53 -7.74 4.43
CA TYR A 100 -13.72 -8.45 4.86
C TYR A 100 -14.18 -9.43 3.79
N GLN A 101 -14.74 -10.55 4.27
CA GLN A 101 -15.55 -11.45 3.45
C GLN A 101 -16.86 -10.75 3.06
N GLN A 102 -17.59 -11.33 2.11
CA GLN A 102 -18.87 -10.78 1.65
C GLN A 102 -19.93 -10.63 2.75
N ASP A 103 -19.85 -11.40 3.83
CA ASP A 103 -20.73 -11.30 5.01
C ASP A 103 -20.27 -10.23 6.03
N GLY A 104 -19.20 -9.49 5.73
CA GLY A 104 -18.61 -8.49 6.61
C GLY A 104 -17.66 -9.05 7.67
N ALA A 105 -17.33 -10.35 7.65
CA ALA A 105 -16.37 -10.92 8.60
C ALA A 105 -14.92 -10.56 8.22
N LEU A 106 -14.16 -10.01 9.18
CA LEU A 106 -12.75 -9.65 9.00
C LEU A 106 -11.89 -10.90 8.79
N PHE A 107 -11.13 -10.94 7.70
CA PHE A 107 -10.18 -12.02 7.42
C PHE A 107 -8.73 -11.56 7.37
N LYS A 108 -8.49 -10.24 7.22
CA LYS A 108 -7.16 -9.64 7.18
C LYS A 108 -7.22 -8.17 7.58
N VAL A 109 -6.21 -7.72 8.32
CA VAL A 109 -5.89 -6.30 8.55
C VAL A 109 -4.45 -6.05 8.15
N ASP A 110 -4.20 -5.00 7.37
CA ASP A 110 -2.83 -4.54 7.10
C ASP A 110 -2.49 -3.40 8.06
N VAL A 111 -1.34 -3.50 8.73
CA VAL A 111 -0.74 -2.41 9.53
C VAL A 111 0.42 -1.81 8.75
N LEU A 112 0.37 -0.52 8.48
CA LEU A 112 1.31 0.18 7.62
C LEU A 112 2.38 0.92 8.44
N ASN A 113 3.60 1.02 7.91
CA ASN A 113 4.66 1.81 8.54
C ASN A 113 4.58 3.33 8.24
N LYS A 114 3.73 3.72 7.29
CA LYS A 114 3.45 5.11 6.88
C LYS A 114 1.97 5.23 6.51
N PRO A 115 1.38 6.44 6.49
CA PRO A 115 0.04 6.64 5.95
C PRO A 115 -0.10 6.06 4.53
N TYR A 116 -1.24 5.42 4.21
CA TYR A 116 -1.45 4.71 2.93
C TYR A 116 -1.22 5.57 1.67
N TYR A 117 -1.26 6.89 1.79
CA TYR A 117 -1.05 7.85 0.69
C TYR A 117 0.40 8.33 0.56
N VAL A 118 1.32 7.84 1.40
CA VAL A 118 2.76 8.17 1.34
C VAL A 118 3.52 6.98 0.77
N TYR A 119 4.21 7.17 -0.35
CA TYR A 119 4.94 6.11 -1.06
C TYR A 119 6.45 6.35 -1.07
N PRO A 120 7.28 5.30 -1.15
CA PRO A 120 6.90 3.91 -0.93
C PRO A 120 6.70 3.62 0.56
N HIS A 121 5.90 2.60 0.86
CA HIS A 121 5.67 2.11 2.21
C HIS A 121 5.52 0.59 2.25
N ARG A 122 5.53 0.02 3.45
CA ARG A 122 5.29 -1.40 3.68
C ARG A 122 4.06 -1.59 4.56
N SER A 123 3.43 -2.74 4.40
CA SER A 123 2.41 -3.20 5.31
C SER A 123 2.66 -4.65 5.73
N VAL A 124 2.25 -4.96 6.95
CA VAL A 124 2.19 -6.34 7.44
C VAL A 124 0.75 -6.70 7.68
N ALA A 125 0.32 -7.82 7.11
CA ALA A 125 -1.02 -8.31 7.23
C ALA A 125 -1.16 -9.36 8.33
N TYR A 126 -2.21 -9.24 9.12
CA TYR A 126 -2.54 -10.18 10.19
C TYR A 126 -3.97 -10.69 10.03
N ASN A 127 -4.25 -11.89 10.53
CA ASN A 127 -5.63 -12.34 10.73
C ASN A 127 -6.27 -11.59 11.91
N LYS A 128 -7.56 -11.81 12.16
CA LYS A 128 -8.30 -11.17 13.27
C LYS A 128 -7.78 -11.49 14.67
N TYR A 129 -6.92 -12.50 14.81
CA TYR A 129 -6.28 -12.92 16.06
C TYR A 129 -4.83 -12.41 16.20
N GLY A 130 -4.33 -11.61 15.25
CA GLY A 130 -2.98 -11.05 15.29
C GLY A 130 -1.88 -11.97 14.73
N THR A 131 -2.22 -13.08 14.06
CA THR A 131 -1.23 -13.94 13.39
C THR A 131 -0.87 -13.39 12.02
N PHE A 132 0.43 -13.31 11.70
CA PHE A 132 0.93 -12.94 10.38
C PHE A 132 0.26 -13.74 9.24
N LYS A 133 -0.05 -13.06 8.13
CA LYS A 133 -0.55 -13.67 6.89
C LYS A 133 0.38 -13.41 5.71
N ASN A 134 0.73 -12.14 5.48
CA ASN A 134 1.62 -11.73 4.40
C ASN A 134 2.24 -10.37 4.73
N ALA A 135 3.22 -9.97 3.92
CA ALA A 135 3.75 -8.62 3.94
C ALA A 135 3.72 -8.03 2.53
N THR A 136 3.52 -6.72 2.45
CA THR A 136 3.37 -6.01 1.17
C THR A 136 4.35 -4.85 1.10
N PHE A 137 5.02 -4.70 -0.05
CA PHE A 137 5.68 -3.46 -0.41
C PHE A 137 4.83 -2.70 -1.42
N VAL A 138 4.41 -1.50 -1.03
CA VAL A 138 3.57 -0.61 -1.82
C VAL A 138 4.47 0.44 -2.45
N VAL A 139 4.78 0.24 -3.73
CA VAL A 139 5.71 1.09 -4.50
C VAL A 139 5.06 2.42 -4.83
N SER A 140 3.81 2.37 -5.28
CA SER A 140 3.02 3.53 -5.68
C SER A 140 1.54 3.24 -5.45
N LYS A 141 0.68 4.20 -5.82
CA LYS A 141 -0.76 3.99 -5.84
C LYS A 141 -1.17 2.76 -6.66
N ASN A 142 -0.43 2.50 -7.73
CA ASN A 142 -0.81 1.53 -8.74
C ASN A 142 0.01 0.24 -8.66
N GLU A 143 1.06 0.16 -7.85
CA GLU A 143 1.97 -0.98 -7.85
C GLU A 143 2.31 -1.49 -6.45
N GLN A 144 2.14 -2.80 -6.23
CA GLN A 144 2.38 -3.45 -4.95
C GLN A 144 2.87 -4.90 -5.11
N TYR A 145 3.81 -5.32 -4.27
CA TYR A 145 4.33 -6.69 -4.22
C TYR A 145 3.90 -7.37 -2.92
N LEU A 146 3.21 -8.51 -3.01
CA LEU A 146 2.75 -9.30 -1.86
C LEU A 146 3.63 -10.53 -1.69
N TYR A 147 4.07 -10.79 -0.45
CA TYR A 147 4.93 -11.91 -0.11
C TYR A 147 4.37 -12.74 1.03
N ASP A 148 4.55 -14.06 0.95
CA ASP A 148 4.16 -14.99 2.01
C ASP A 148 5.17 -15.01 3.18
N SER A 149 4.92 -15.87 4.18
CA SER A 149 5.82 -16.06 5.33
C SER A 149 7.18 -16.65 4.97
N GLU A 150 7.31 -17.31 3.82
CA GLU A 150 8.56 -17.81 3.26
C GLU A 150 9.25 -16.78 2.35
N LYS A 151 8.72 -15.55 2.30
CA LYS A 151 9.18 -14.44 1.46
C LYS A 151 9.05 -14.71 -0.05
N ARG A 152 8.19 -15.64 -0.45
CA ARG A 152 7.90 -15.91 -1.87
C ARG A 152 6.83 -14.95 -2.37
N LEU A 153 6.95 -14.53 -3.64
CA LEU A 153 5.96 -13.66 -4.28
C LEU A 153 4.60 -14.39 -4.38
N MET A 154 3.59 -13.86 -3.71
CA MET A 154 2.19 -14.31 -3.81
C MET A 154 1.46 -13.61 -4.94
N GLY A 155 1.81 -12.35 -5.20
CA GLY A 155 1.16 -11.56 -6.23
C GLY A 155 1.83 -10.20 -6.43
N HIS A 156 1.72 -9.67 -7.63
CA HIS A 156 2.14 -8.34 -8.02
C HIS A 156 0.93 -7.57 -8.54
N TRP A 157 0.44 -6.60 -7.76
CA TRP A 157 -0.62 -5.72 -8.21
C TRP A 157 -0.05 -4.65 -9.12
N VAL A 158 -0.60 -4.52 -10.32
CA VAL A 158 -0.40 -3.40 -11.24
C VAL A 158 -1.78 -2.90 -11.67
N ASP A 159 -2.06 -1.64 -11.36
CA ASP A 159 -3.38 -1.01 -11.51
C ASP A 159 -4.48 -1.87 -10.85
N ASP A 160 -5.35 -2.46 -11.65
CA ASP A 160 -6.52 -3.22 -11.18
C ASP A 160 -6.34 -4.74 -11.23
N ALA A 161 -5.16 -5.24 -11.61
CA ALA A 161 -4.88 -6.67 -11.75
C ALA A 161 -3.72 -7.13 -10.86
N CYS A 162 -3.88 -8.30 -10.27
CA CYS A 162 -2.85 -9.02 -9.52
C CYS A 162 -2.30 -10.15 -10.38
N TYR A 163 -0.98 -10.22 -10.52
CA TYR A 163 -0.31 -11.23 -11.34
C TYR A 163 0.52 -12.18 -10.49
N ASP A 164 0.59 -13.45 -10.90
CA ASP A 164 1.59 -14.39 -10.37
C ASP A 164 3.00 -14.10 -10.96
N GLY A 165 4.01 -14.83 -10.49
CA GLY A 165 5.39 -14.70 -11.00
C GLY A 165 5.59 -15.11 -12.47
N LYS A 166 4.56 -15.65 -13.13
CA LYS A 166 4.55 -16.01 -14.57
C LYS A 166 3.73 -15.02 -15.41
N GLY A 167 3.10 -14.02 -14.79
CA GLY A 167 2.25 -13.03 -15.46
C GLY A 167 0.79 -13.47 -15.66
N ASN A 168 0.34 -14.56 -15.04
CA ASN A 168 -1.08 -14.93 -15.06
C ASN A 168 -1.87 -14.07 -14.07
N VAL A 169 -3.08 -13.65 -14.45
CA VAL A 169 -3.97 -12.90 -13.55
C VAL A 169 -4.51 -13.82 -12.46
N LEU A 170 -4.26 -13.45 -11.20
CA LEU A 170 -4.77 -14.12 -9.99
C LEU A 170 -6.07 -13.49 -9.50
N MET A 171 -6.20 -12.17 -9.62
CA MET A 171 -7.30 -11.41 -9.03
C MET A 171 -7.46 -10.07 -9.71
N LEU A 172 -8.69 -9.58 -9.79
CA LEU A 172 -8.99 -8.20 -10.19
C LEU A 172 -9.51 -7.42 -8.98
N ARG A 173 -9.31 -6.10 -9.02
CA ARG A 173 -9.88 -5.17 -8.04
C ARG A 173 -10.52 -3.99 -8.73
N LYS A 174 -11.49 -3.38 -8.05
CA LYS A 174 -11.99 -2.03 -8.35
C LYS A 174 -11.71 -1.15 -7.15
N THR A 175 -10.95 -0.07 -7.32
CA THR A 175 -10.48 0.78 -6.22
C THR A 175 -10.86 2.25 -6.40
N ALA A 176 -10.48 3.07 -5.43
CA ALA A 176 -10.68 4.50 -5.47
C ALA A 176 -9.62 5.18 -6.35
N ASP A 177 -10.07 5.90 -7.39
CA ASP A 177 -9.24 6.66 -8.33
C ASP A 177 -8.36 7.74 -7.71
#